data_AF-A0A7D5RRQ6-F1
#
_entry.id   AF-A0A7D5RRQ6-F1
#
_cell.length_a   1.000
_cell.length_b   1.000
_cell.length_c   1.000
_cell.angle_alpha   90.00
_cell.angle_beta   90.00
_cell.angle_gamma   90.00
#
_symmetry.space_group_name_H-M   'P 1'
#
loop_
_entity.id
_entity.type
_entity.pdbx_description
1 polymer ?
#
loop_
_entity_poly.entity_id
_entity_poly.type
_entity_poly.pdbx_seq_one_letter_code
_entity_poly.pdbx_strand_id
1 'polypeptide(L)'
;MMRFYSKTWEQISQWGTRPSQSVEQRRTVMLTNRISLLISAFTLILCILSFSAFGWIYTTQSAFGFTLLFLFPLLLNRLGYNSIARILLSLIISVASIVVSVVDKFDYYQLEEFQYFEFRLTLLTATLVPFYIFKLAEVRYWSVALAFNFLCIVFSILYIVGLA
;
A
#
# COMPACT_ATOMS: atom_id res chain seq x y z
N MET A 1 7.40 -26.21 15.33
CA MET A 1 6.66 -25.24 14.48
C MET A 1 7.38 -23.90 14.29
N MET A 2 7.91 -23.24 15.34
CA MET A 2 8.57 -21.92 15.23
C MET A 2 9.71 -21.82 14.17
N ARG A 3 10.52 -22.88 13.98
CA ARG A 3 11.62 -22.89 12.99
C ARG A 3 11.17 -22.95 11.53
N PHE A 4 9.94 -23.38 11.26
CA PHE A 4 9.42 -23.46 9.88
C PHE A 4 8.96 -22.08 9.42
N TYR A 5 8.21 -21.38 10.26
CA TYR A 5 7.74 -20.00 10.01
C TYR A 5 8.90 -19.03 9.75
N SER A 6 9.99 -19.13 10.51
CA SER A 6 11.16 -18.27 10.30
C SER A 6 11.82 -18.49 8.95
N LYS A 7 11.92 -19.76 8.50
CA LYS A 7 12.51 -20.09 7.19
C LYS A 7 11.64 -19.61 6.04
N THR A 8 10.32 -19.83 6.09
CA THR A 8 9.41 -19.37 5.04
C THR A 8 9.40 -17.84 4.97
N TRP A 9 9.39 -17.15 6.11
CA TRP A 9 9.47 -15.69 6.18
C TRP A 9 10.79 -15.16 5.58
N GLU A 10 11.92 -15.79 5.89
CA GLU A 10 13.21 -15.43 5.31
C GLU A 10 13.24 -15.65 3.79
N GLN A 11 12.69 -16.76 3.31
CA GLN A 11 12.64 -17.06 1.88
C GLN A 11 11.80 -16.06 1.10
N ILE A 12 10.59 -15.74 1.58
CA ILE A 12 9.70 -14.79 0.89
C ILE A 12 10.27 -13.37 1.00
N SER A 13 10.83 -12.98 2.15
CA SER A 13 11.41 -11.64 2.30
C SER A 13 12.66 -11.43 1.44
N GLN A 14 13.46 -12.48 1.22
CA GLN A 14 14.62 -12.43 0.33
C GLN A 14 14.28 -12.67 -1.15
N TRP A 15 13.00 -12.86 -1.48
CA TRP A 15 12.57 -13.12 -2.85
C TRP A 15 12.93 -11.93 -3.77
N GLY A 16 13.68 -12.21 -4.83
CA GLY A 16 14.11 -11.22 -5.81
C GLY A 16 15.46 -10.57 -5.48
N THR A 17 16.08 -10.93 -4.35
CA THR A 17 17.46 -10.52 -4.06
C THR A 17 18.45 -11.32 -4.92
N ARG A 18 19.44 -10.63 -5.52
CA ARG A 18 20.52 -11.25 -6.30
C ARG A 18 21.84 -11.14 -5.54
N PRO A 19 22.72 -12.16 -5.58
CA PRO A 19 24.00 -12.12 -4.88
C PRO A 19 24.97 -11.05 -5.42
N SER A 20 24.75 -10.55 -6.64
CA SER A 20 25.52 -9.44 -7.23
C SER A 20 25.09 -8.05 -6.76
N GLN A 21 24.02 -7.93 -5.97
CA GLN A 21 23.55 -6.64 -5.47
C GLN A 21 24.36 -6.15 -4.28
N SER A 22 24.54 -4.83 -4.18
CA SER A 22 25.10 -4.21 -2.98
C SER A 22 24.25 -4.56 -1.75
N VAL A 23 24.91 -4.61 -0.57
CA VAL A 23 24.25 -4.90 0.71
C VAL A 23 23.08 -3.96 0.96
N GLU A 24 23.22 -2.69 0.57
CA GLU A 24 22.17 -1.68 0.73
C GLU A 24 20.96 -1.96 -0.16
N GLN A 25 21.16 -2.26 -1.45
CA GLN A 25 20.07 -2.60 -2.36
C GLN A 25 19.32 -3.85 -1.89
N ARG A 26 20.04 -4.85 -1.39
CA ARG A 26 19.44 -6.07 -0.84
C ARG A 26 18.54 -5.75 0.36
N ARG A 27 19.00 -4.87 1.26
CA ARG A 27 18.20 -4.38 2.40
C ARG A 27 16.93 -3.68 1.93
N THR A 28 17.03 -2.81 0.94
CA THR A 28 15.89 -2.07 0.39
C THR A 28 14.84 -2.99 -0.24
N VAL A 29 15.27 -4.00 -1.02
CA VAL A 29 14.36 -5.01 -1.58
C VAL A 29 13.66 -5.81 -0.48
N MET A 30 14.42 -6.26 0.52
CA MET A 30 13.86 -6.99 1.67
C MET A 30 12.83 -6.16 2.44
N LEU A 31 13.11 -4.88 2.70
CA LEU A 31 12.17 -3.98 3.36
C LEU A 31 10.89 -3.79 2.53
N THR A 32 11.04 -3.54 1.23
CA THR A 32 9.91 -3.37 0.31
C THR A 32 9.00 -4.61 0.31
N ASN A 33 9.59 -5.80 0.19
CA ASN A 33 8.85 -7.07 0.24
C ASN A 33 8.14 -7.28 1.58
N ARG A 34 8.81 -6.99 2.71
CA ARG A 34 8.22 -7.15 4.04
C ARG A 34 7.04 -6.22 4.25
N ILE A 35 7.18 -4.95 3.90
CA ILE A 35 6.09 -3.96 4.02
C ILE A 35 4.92 -4.38 3.15
N SER A 36 5.18 -4.74 1.89
CA SER A 36 4.18 -5.23 0.95
C SER A 36 3.42 -6.46 1.46
N LEU A 37 4.12 -7.45 2.03
CA LEU A 37 3.50 -8.64 2.63
C LEU A 37 2.67 -8.32 3.87
N LEU A 38 3.19 -7.46 4.76
CA LEU A 38 2.47 -7.08 5.98
C LEU A 38 1.18 -6.33 5.65
N ILE A 39 1.23 -5.37 4.73
CA ILE A 39 0.06 -4.63 4.29
C ILE A 39 -0.92 -5.56 3.57
N SER A 40 -0.45 -6.41 2.66
CA SER A 40 -1.32 -7.38 1.96
C SER A 40 -1.99 -8.35 2.93
N ALA A 41 -1.27 -8.87 3.93
CA ALA A 41 -1.86 -9.73 4.95
C ALA A 41 -2.92 -8.99 5.78
N PHE A 42 -2.65 -7.73 6.14
CA PHE A 42 -3.60 -6.90 6.87
C PHE A 42 -4.87 -6.62 6.04
N THR A 43 -4.72 -6.24 4.77
CA THR A 43 -5.86 -5.99 3.87
C THR A 43 -6.64 -7.27 3.58
N LEU A 44 -5.98 -8.44 3.53
CA LEU A 44 -6.66 -9.72 3.38
C LEU A 44 -7.52 -10.05 4.61
N ILE A 45 -6.99 -9.82 5.81
CA ILE A 45 -7.75 -10.00 7.06
C ILE A 45 -8.97 -9.09 7.04
N LEU A 46 -8.80 -7.79 6.70
CA LEU A 46 -9.92 -6.86 6.58
C LEU A 46 -10.93 -7.30 5.53
N CYS A 47 -10.49 -7.83 4.39
CA CYS A 47 -11.36 -8.38 3.35
C CYS A 47 -12.17 -9.57 3.88
N ILE A 48 -11.57 -10.50 4.62
CA ILE A 48 -12.26 -11.66 5.20
C ILE A 48 -13.30 -11.20 6.23
N LEU A 49 -12.94 -10.26 7.10
CA LEU A 49 -13.85 -9.70 8.09
C LEU A 49 -15.03 -8.98 7.42
N SER A 50 -14.75 -8.16 6.40
CA SER A 50 -15.78 -7.43 5.65
C SER A 50 -16.70 -8.38 4.88
N PHE A 51 -16.14 -9.43 4.28
CA PHE A 51 -16.93 -10.48 3.63
C PHE A 51 -17.84 -11.21 4.62
N SER A 52 -17.33 -11.51 5.82
CA SER A 52 -18.10 -12.17 6.87
C SER A 52 -19.24 -11.29 7.41
N ALA A 53 -19.04 -9.98 7.50
CA ALA A 53 -20.02 -9.05 8.06
C ALA A 53 -21.05 -8.57 7.03
N PHE A 54 -20.61 -8.22 5.82
CA PHE A 54 -21.42 -7.53 4.81
C PHE A 54 -21.59 -8.33 3.50
N GLY A 55 -20.85 -9.42 3.32
CA GLY A 55 -20.85 -10.21 2.09
C GLY A 55 -19.98 -9.64 0.97
N TRP A 56 -20.29 -10.03 -0.28
CA TRP A 56 -19.51 -9.69 -1.47
C TRP A 56 -19.90 -8.35 -2.10
N ILE A 57 -19.85 -7.27 -1.32
CA ILE A 57 -20.13 -5.89 -1.76
C ILE A 57 -18.92 -5.24 -2.45
N TYR A 58 -19.10 -4.06 -3.06
CA TYR A 58 -18.04 -3.36 -3.78
C TYR A 58 -16.84 -3.03 -2.89
N THR A 59 -17.08 -2.65 -1.64
CA THR A 59 -16.01 -2.42 -0.66
C THR A 59 -15.16 -3.67 -0.43
N THR A 60 -15.78 -4.84 -0.23
CA THR A 60 -15.07 -6.13 -0.06
C THR A 60 -14.27 -6.50 -1.32
N GLN A 61 -14.84 -6.29 -2.51
CA GLN A 61 -14.15 -6.52 -3.79
C GLN A 61 -12.92 -5.63 -3.94
N SER A 62 -13.03 -4.35 -3.54
CA SER A 62 -11.92 -3.40 -3.58
C SER A 62 -10.79 -3.81 -2.62
N ALA A 63 -11.12 -4.25 -1.40
CA ALA A 63 -10.14 -4.74 -0.42
C ALA A 63 -9.38 -5.98 -0.94
N PHE A 64 -10.08 -6.91 -1.59
CA PHE A 64 -9.44 -8.04 -2.25
C PHE A 64 -8.53 -7.61 -3.41
N GLY A 65 -9.00 -6.68 -4.26
CA GLY A 65 -8.20 -6.11 -5.34
C GLY A 65 -6.92 -5.46 -4.84
N PHE A 66 -7.00 -4.64 -3.78
CA PHE A 66 -5.82 -4.01 -3.17
C PHE A 66 -4.89 -5.03 -2.52
N THR A 67 -5.41 -6.09 -1.92
CA THR A 67 -4.58 -7.19 -1.39
C THR A 67 -3.68 -7.78 -2.46
N LEU A 68 -4.23 -8.04 -3.65
CA LEU A 68 -3.46 -8.54 -4.80
C LEU A 68 -2.49 -7.48 -5.33
N LEU A 69 -2.93 -6.23 -5.42
CA LEU A 69 -2.11 -5.11 -5.87
C LEU A 69 -0.89 -4.90 -4.96
N PHE A 70 -1.07 -5.04 -3.65
CA PHE A 70 0.02 -4.96 -2.68
C PHE A 70 1.02 -6.11 -2.78
N LEU A 71 0.69 -7.25 -3.40
CA LEU A 71 1.65 -8.32 -3.68
C LEU A 71 2.46 -8.07 -4.96
N PHE A 72 2.00 -7.19 -5.84
CA PHE A 72 2.65 -6.89 -7.12
C PHE A 72 4.11 -6.38 -6.99
N PRO A 73 4.48 -5.56 -5.98
CA PRO A 73 5.87 -5.19 -5.72
C PRO A 73 6.84 -6.39 -5.59
N LEU A 74 6.41 -7.55 -5.06
CA LEU A 74 7.26 -8.74 -4.99
C LEU A 74 7.63 -9.26 -6.39
N LEU A 75 6.65 -9.26 -7.31
CA LEU A 75 6.87 -9.68 -8.69
C LEU A 75 7.84 -8.73 -9.40
N LEU A 76 7.67 -7.41 -9.21
CA LEU A 76 8.57 -6.40 -9.77
C LEU A 76 10.00 -6.53 -9.22
N ASN A 77 10.14 -6.78 -7.92
CA ASN A 77 11.44 -7.03 -7.29
C ASN A 77 12.10 -8.29 -7.85
N ARG A 78 11.34 -9.35 -8.15
CA ARG A 78 11.87 -10.55 -8.82
C ARG A 78 12.42 -10.25 -10.22
N LEU A 79 11.72 -9.41 -10.98
CA LEU A 79 12.14 -8.99 -12.32
C LEU A 79 13.34 -8.03 -12.31
N GLY A 80 13.69 -7.47 -11.14
CA GLY A 80 14.80 -6.54 -10.95
C GLY A 80 14.40 -5.06 -11.03
N TYR A 81 13.11 -4.77 -11.13
CA TYR A 81 12.57 -3.41 -11.17
C TYR A 81 12.40 -2.80 -9.76
N ASN A 82 13.47 -2.82 -8.96
CA ASN A 82 13.43 -2.48 -7.53
C ASN A 82 12.95 -1.04 -7.28
N SER A 83 13.38 -0.07 -8.09
CA SER A 83 12.94 1.32 -7.95
C SER A 83 11.45 1.50 -8.26
N ILE A 84 10.94 0.79 -9.28
CA ILE A 84 9.52 0.85 -9.65
C ILE A 84 8.67 0.20 -8.56
N ALA A 85 9.10 -0.95 -8.01
CA ALA A 85 8.41 -1.63 -6.91
C ALA A 85 8.22 -0.71 -5.69
N ARG A 86 9.26 0.09 -5.36
CA ARG A 86 9.21 1.07 -4.27
C ARG A 86 8.24 2.20 -4.53
N ILE A 87 8.31 2.80 -5.73
CA ILE A 87 7.40 3.89 -6.13
C ILE A 87 5.98 3.36 -6.06
N LEU A 88 5.72 2.23 -6.71
CA LEU A 88 4.42 1.61 -6.75
C LEU A 88 3.86 1.37 -5.34
N LEU A 89 4.65 0.79 -4.43
CA LEU A 89 4.21 0.56 -3.05
C LEU A 89 3.82 1.87 -2.34
N SER A 90 4.59 2.94 -2.54
CA SER A 90 4.28 4.25 -1.95
C SER A 90 3.04 4.92 -2.54
N LEU A 91 2.75 4.69 -3.83
CA LEU A 91 1.58 5.27 -4.50
C LEU A 91 0.30 4.48 -4.21
N ILE A 92 0.39 3.13 -4.18
CA ILE A 92 -0.77 2.27 -3.99
C ILE A 92 -1.52 2.63 -2.71
N ILE A 93 -0.84 2.96 -1.61
CA ILE A 93 -1.50 3.26 -0.33
C ILE A 93 -2.43 4.48 -0.49
N SER A 94 -1.95 5.54 -1.13
CA SER A 94 -2.74 6.76 -1.35
C SER A 94 -3.87 6.54 -2.35
N VAL A 95 -3.59 5.82 -3.44
CA VAL A 95 -4.63 5.47 -4.42
C VAL A 95 -5.70 4.60 -3.78
N ALA A 96 -5.31 3.62 -2.97
CA ALA A 96 -6.23 2.74 -2.27
C ALA A 96 -7.17 3.53 -1.34
N SER A 97 -6.63 4.48 -0.58
CA SER A 97 -7.43 5.33 0.30
C SER A 97 -8.47 6.15 -0.47
N ILE A 98 -8.11 6.74 -1.62
CA ILE A 98 -9.07 7.48 -2.45
C ILE A 98 -10.12 6.56 -3.05
N VAL A 99 -9.70 5.44 -3.66
CA VAL A 99 -10.62 4.52 -4.33
C VAL A 99 -11.61 3.95 -3.32
N VAL A 100 -11.15 3.49 -2.16
CA VAL A 100 -12.04 2.98 -1.11
C VAL A 100 -12.98 4.09 -0.64
N SER A 101 -12.49 5.32 -0.43
CA SER A 101 -13.35 6.46 -0.06
C SER A 101 -14.45 6.76 -1.09
N VAL A 102 -14.14 6.62 -2.37
CA VAL A 102 -15.14 6.81 -3.45
C VAL A 102 -16.11 5.64 -3.51
N VAL A 103 -15.62 4.40 -3.37
CA VAL A 103 -16.44 3.18 -3.40
C VAL A 103 -17.40 3.13 -2.21
N ASP A 104 -16.95 3.52 -1.03
CA ASP A 104 -17.75 3.51 0.20
C ASP A 104 -18.98 4.44 0.10
N LYS A 105 -18.87 5.55 -0.65
CA LYS A 105 -20.03 6.42 -0.98
C LYS A 105 -21.10 5.74 -1.83
N PHE A 106 -20.75 4.71 -2.62
CA PHE A 106 -21.73 3.96 -3.40
C PHE A 106 -22.44 2.90 -2.56
N ASP A 107 -21.78 2.36 -1.54
CA ASP A 107 -22.36 1.37 -0.63
C ASP A 107 -23.21 2.04 0.48
N TYR A 108 -22.85 3.25 0.93
CA TYR A 108 -23.58 3.98 1.99
C TYR A 108 -23.87 5.45 1.61
N TYR A 109 -25.15 5.84 1.70
CA TYR A 109 -25.63 7.20 1.34
C TYR A 109 -25.31 8.28 2.39
N GLN A 110 -24.94 7.87 3.61
CA GLN A 110 -24.48 8.75 4.68
C GLN A 110 -23.14 8.25 5.19
N LEU A 111 -22.06 8.91 4.76
CA LEU A 111 -20.75 8.72 5.37
C LEU A 111 -20.80 9.30 6.79
N GLU A 112 -20.44 8.50 7.79
CA GLU A 112 -20.22 9.04 9.13
C GLU A 112 -18.96 9.93 9.12
N GLU A 113 -18.96 11.03 9.88
CA GLU A 113 -17.81 11.94 10.00
C GLU A 113 -16.50 11.20 10.35
N PHE A 114 -16.62 10.08 11.05
CA PHE A 114 -15.51 9.20 11.40
C PHE A 114 -14.79 8.63 10.18
N GLN A 115 -15.53 8.13 9.18
CA GLN A 115 -14.94 7.55 7.96
C GLN A 115 -14.16 8.62 7.17
N TYR A 116 -14.65 9.86 7.19
CA TYR A 116 -13.95 10.97 6.55
C TYR A 116 -12.60 11.29 7.21
N PHE A 117 -12.55 11.22 8.54
CA PHE A 117 -11.31 11.41 9.28
C PHE A 117 -10.32 10.27 9.05
N GLU A 118 -10.81 9.03 8.96
CA GLU A 118 -9.99 7.84 8.69
C GLU A 118 -9.22 7.97 7.38
N PHE A 119 -9.91 8.23 6.26
CA PHE A 119 -9.25 8.34 4.95
C PHE A 119 -8.18 9.44 4.91
N ARG A 120 -8.44 10.58 5.55
CA ARG A 120 -7.47 11.68 5.65
C ARG A 120 -6.23 11.29 6.45
N LEU A 121 -6.41 10.58 7.56
CA LEU A 121 -5.30 10.13 8.40
C LEU A 121 -4.48 9.04 7.69
N THR A 122 -5.12 8.14 6.94
CA THR A 122 -4.44 7.18 6.08
C THR A 122 -3.61 7.87 4.99
N LEU A 123 -4.18 8.87 4.29
CA LEU A 123 -3.46 9.64 3.27
C LEU A 123 -2.27 10.40 3.85
N LEU A 124 -2.44 11.04 5.02
CA LEU A 124 -1.34 11.71 5.72
C LEU A 124 -0.24 10.72 6.09
N THR A 125 -0.60 9.55 6.59
CA THR A 125 0.36 8.48 6.92
C THR A 125 1.07 7.98 5.66
N ALA A 126 0.37 7.89 4.53
CA ALA A 126 0.95 7.50 3.24
C ALA A 126 2.04 8.47 2.76
N THR A 127 1.98 9.76 3.12
CA THR A 127 3.05 10.72 2.80
C THR A 127 4.38 10.41 3.49
N LEU A 128 4.35 9.67 4.61
CA LEU A 128 5.54 9.27 5.34
C LEU A 128 6.23 8.04 4.72
N VAL A 129 5.46 7.20 4.00
CA VAL A 129 5.93 5.93 3.43
C VAL A 129 7.13 6.09 2.47
N PRO A 130 7.17 7.09 1.56
CA PRO A 130 8.35 7.34 0.74
C PRO A 130 9.63 7.52 1.56
N PHE A 131 9.57 8.18 2.72
CA PHE A 131 10.76 8.41 3.56
C PHE A 131 11.26 7.15 4.25
N TYR A 132 10.40 6.16 4.50
CA TYR A 132 10.82 4.86 5.04
C TYR A 132 11.45 3.96 3.97
N ILE A 133 11.04 4.10 2.71
CA ILE A 133 11.40 3.18 1.63
C ILE A 133 12.57 3.72 0.77
N PHE A 134 12.62 5.03 0.54
CA PHE A 134 13.66 5.69 -0.24
C PHE A 134 14.77 6.25 0.65
N LYS A 135 15.98 6.32 0.10
CA LYS A 135 17.06 7.06 0.75
C LYS A 135 16.83 8.56 0.55
N LEU A 136 17.22 9.38 1.51
CA LEU A 136 17.20 10.85 1.38
C LEU A 136 18.00 11.34 0.16
N ALA A 137 19.05 10.61 -0.22
CA ALA A 137 19.87 10.89 -1.41
C ALA A 137 19.13 10.66 -2.76
N GLU A 138 18.05 9.86 -2.77
CA GLU A 138 17.28 9.53 -3.96
C GLU A 138 16.16 10.56 -4.22
N VAL A 139 16.54 11.85 -4.26
CA VAL A 139 15.61 13.00 -4.32
C VAL A 139 14.55 12.86 -5.39
N ARG A 140 14.95 12.49 -6.61
CA ARG A 140 14.02 12.33 -7.73
C ARG A 140 12.88 11.35 -7.43
N TYR A 141 13.15 10.25 -6.72
CA TYR A 141 12.16 9.20 -6.51
C TYR A 141 11.20 9.54 -5.36
N TRP A 142 11.73 10.03 -4.23
CA TRP A 142 10.86 10.41 -3.13
C TRP A 142 10.06 11.68 -3.46
N SER A 143 10.61 12.64 -4.22
CA SER A 143 9.86 13.85 -4.61
C SER A 143 8.69 13.52 -5.53
N VAL A 144 8.84 12.59 -6.48
CA VAL A 144 7.73 12.14 -7.35
C VAL A 144 6.64 11.44 -6.52
N ALA A 145 7.03 10.53 -5.63
CA ALA A 145 6.08 9.82 -4.77
C ALA A 145 5.33 10.78 -3.84
N LEU A 146 6.04 11.76 -3.28
CA LEU A 146 5.49 12.76 -2.39
C LEU A 146 4.56 13.72 -3.16
N ALA A 147 4.97 14.22 -4.32
CA ALA A 147 4.12 15.06 -5.17
C ALA A 147 2.81 14.35 -5.54
N PHE A 148 2.87 13.07 -5.88
CA PHE A 148 1.68 12.28 -6.15
C PHE A 148 0.79 12.13 -4.90
N ASN A 149 1.37 11.84 -3.74
CA ASN A 149 0.61 11.74 -2.49
C ASN A 149 -0.05 13.08 -2.11
N PHE A 150 0.61 14.21 -2.34
CA PHE A 150 0.01 15.53 -2.17
C PHE A 150 -1.14 15.78 -3.15
N LEU A 151 -1.00 15.39 -4.42
CA LEU A 151 -2.11 15.46 -5.39
C LEU A 151 -3.30 14.62 -4.94
N CYS A 152 -3.05 13.42 -4.41
CA CYS A 152 -4.09 12.57 -3.82
C CYS A 152 -4.81 13.25 -2.65
N ILE A 153 -4.08 13.90 -1.74
CA ILE A 153 -4.67 14.66 -0.64
C ILE A 153 -5.52 15.82 -1.15
N VAL A 154 -4.99 16.63 -2.08
CA VAL A 154 -5.74 17.75 -2.68
C VAL A 154 -7.00 17.25 -3.36
N PHE A 155 -6.93 16.15 -4.11
CA PHE A 155 -8.07 15.55 -4.77
C PHE A 155 -9.12 15.05 -3.77
N SER A 156 -8.68 14.38 -2.69
CA SER A 156 -9.57 13.94 -1.61
C SER A 156 -10.28 15.12 -0.94
N ILE A 157 -9.57 16.21 -0.67
CA ILE A 157 -10.16 17.44 -0.12
C ILE A 157 -11.17 18.02 -1.11
N LEU A 158 -10.80 18.22 -2.37
CA LEU A 158 -11.65 18.86 -3.37
C LEU A 158 -12.92 18.04 -3.67
N TYR A 159 -12.77 16.73 -3.82
CA TYR A 159 -13.87 15.83 -4.17
C TYR A 159 -14.83 15.59 -3.00
N ILE A 160 -14.33 15.64 -1.76
CA ILE A 160 -15.19 15.42 -0.60
C ILE A 160 -15.81 16.72 -0.08
N VAL A 161 -15.11 17.86 -0.18
CA VAL A 161 -15.67 19.18 0.16
C VAL A 161 -16.58 19.73 -0.95
N GLY A 162 -16.30 19.46 -2.22
CA GLY A 162 -17.11 19.97 -3.34
C GLY A 162 -18.43 19.24 -3.61
N LEU A 163 -18.70 18.16 -2.88
CA LEU A 163 -19.92 17.34 -2.99
C LEU A 163 -20.76 17.34 -1.69
N ALA A 164 -20.33 18.09 -0.67
CA ALA A 164 -21.05 18.34 0.58
C ALA A 164 -21.68 19.74 0.53
#